data_AF-A0A1T5HX68-F1
#
_entry.id   AF-A0A1T5HX68-F1
#
_cell.length_a   1.000
_cell.length_b   1.000
_cell.length_c   1.000
_cell.angle_alpha   90.00
_cell.angle_beta   90.00
_cell.angle_gamma   90.00
#
_symmetry.space_group_name_H-M   'P 1'
#
loop_
_entity.id
_entity.type
_entity.pdbx_description
1 polymer ?
#
loop_
_entity_poly.entity_id
_entity_poly.type
_entity_poly.pdbx_seq_one_letter_code
_entity_poly.pdbx_strand_id
1 'polypeptide(L)'
;MIVVWQWIKTFIGFGLTVSVVVFALALSQTKTELVTAKATANNAHLANQVNQAQIKALTQRNTQLDILLTQRREQQLHQEATLRETTTALRHALEKEACYQRPWPDDVIKRLQQSY
;
A
#
# COMPACT_ATOMS: atom_id res chain seq x y z
N MET A 1 -7.47 -68.05 -48.51
CA MET A 1 -6.77 -67.68 -47.25
C MET A 1 -5.81 -66.49 -47.38
N ILE A 2 -5.09 -66.31 -48.51
CA ILE A 2 -4.06 -65.26 -48.67
C ILE A 2 -4.64 -63.82 -48.63
N VAL A 3 -5.82 -63.60 -49.22
CA VAL A 3 -6.45 -62.26 -49.29
C VAL A 3 -6.88 -61.75 -47.92
N VAL A 4 -7.50 -62.59 -47.09
CA VAL A 4 -7.93 -62.24 -45.73
C VAL A 4 -6.73 -61.85 -44.86
N TRP A 5 -5.61 -62.54 -45.02
CA TRP A 5 -4.38 -62.25 -44.28
C TRP A 5 -3.74 -60.91 -44.69
N GLN A 6 -3.85 -60.52 -45.96
CA GLN A 6 -3.40 -59.19 -46.40
C GLN A 6 -4.25 -58.08 -45.79
N TRP A 7 -5.58 -58.21 -45.78
CA TRP A 7 -6.46 -57.22 -45.15
C TRP A 7 -6.18 -57.04 -43.66
N ILE A 8 -5.97 -58.13 -42.91
CA ILE A 8 -5.63 -58.07 -41.48
C ILE A 8 -4.34 -57.29 -41.25
N LYS A 9 -3.29 -57.52 -42.05
CA LYS A 9 -2.03 -56.76 -41.96
C LYS A 9 -2.24 -55.28 -42.24
N THR A 10 -3.06 -54.93 -43.23
CA THR A 10 -3.35 -53.53 -43.56
C THR A 10 -4.11 -52.83 -42.43
N PHE A 11 -5.09 -53.50 -41.81
CA PHE A 11 -5.82 -52.95 -40.65
C PHE A 11 -4.92 -52.75 -39.43
N ILE A 12 -4.03 -53.70 -39.14
CA ILE A 12 -3.05 -53.58 -38.05
C ILE A 12 -2.09 -52.42 -38.31
N GLY A 13 -1.57 -52.31 -39.55
CA GLY A 13 -0.70 -51.20 -39.95
C GLY A 13 -1.40 -49.85 -39.82
N PHE A 14 -2.63 -49.74 -40.30
CA PHE A 14 -3.41 -48.50 -40.19
C PHE A 14 -3.71 -48.14 -38.73
N GLY A 15 -4.12 -49.12 -37.91
CA GLY A 15 -4.36 -48.92 -36.47
C GLY A 15 -3.12 -48.43 -35.72
N LEU A 16 -1.94 -48.96 -36.04
CA LEU A 16 -0.67 -48.49 -35.48
C LEU A 16 -0.38 -47.03 -35.89
N THR A 17 -0.56 -46.68 -37.16
CA THR A 17 -0.33 -45.30 -37.62
C THR A 17 -1.27 -44.30 -36.95
N VAL A 18 -2.55 -44.63 -36.81
CA VAL A 18 -3.53 -43.76 -36.13
C VAL A 18 -3.16 -43.60 -34.65
N SER A 19 -2.77 -44.68 -33.97
CA SER A 19 -2.33 -44.64 -32.57
C SER A 19 -1.14 -43.70 -32.37
N VAL A 20 -0.12 -43.79 -33.24
CA VAL A 20 1.06 -42.91 -33.20
C VAL A 20 0.67 -41.44 -33.41
N VAL A 21 -0.22 -41.15 -34.35
CA VAL A 21 -0.69 -39.78 -34.61
C VAL A 21 -1.46 -39.20 -33.41
N VAL A 22 -2.38 -39.98 -32.83
CA VAL A 22 -3.12 -39.55 -31.64
C VAL A 22 -2.18 -39.29 -30.46
N PHE A 23 -1.20 -40.17 -30.25
CA PHE A 23 -0.22 -39.99 -29.19
C PHE A 23 0.67 -38.75 -29.41
N ALA A 24 1.07 -38.49 -30.67
CA ALA A 24 1.83 -37.29 -31.02
C ALA A 24 1.03 -36.00 -30.77
N LEU A 25 -0.26 -35.98 -31.10
CA LEU A 25 -1.14 -34.86 -30.82
C LEU A 25 -1.31 -34.64 -29.31
N ALA A 26 -1.55 -35.69 -28.53
CA ALA A 26 -1.65 -35.61 -27.08
C ALA A 26 -0.35 -35.08 -26.44
N LEU A 27 0.82 -35.53 -26.93
CA LEU A 27 2.11 -35.02 -26.49
C LEU A 27 2.31 -33.54 -26.83
N SER A 28 1.83 -33.09 -28.00
CA SER A 28 1.92 -31.68 -28.37
C SER A 28 1.06 -30.79 -27.47
N GLN A 29 -0.17 -31.23 -27.17
CA GLN A 29 -1.10 -30.50 -26.30
C GLN A 29 -0.56 -30.39 -24.86
N THR A 30 -0.10 -31.50 -24.29
CA THR A 30 0.50 -31.50 -22.94
C THR A 30 1.75 -30.64 -22.84
N LYS A 31 2.60 -30.60 -23.89
CA LYS A 31 3.72 -29.66 -23.96
C LYS A 31 3.27 -28.21 -23.97
N THR A 32 2.25 -27.88 -24.77
CA THR A 32 1.71 -26.52 -24.79
C THR A 32 1.09 -26.12 -23.45
N GLU A 33 0.33 -27.01 -22.81
CA GLU A 33 -0.21 -26.80 -21.47
C GLU A 33 0.89 -26.58 -20.45
N LEU A 34 1.96 -27.37 -20.47
CA LEU A 34 3.09 -27.20 -19.56
C LEU A 34 3.81 -25.86 -19.77
N VAL A 35 4.01 -25.44 -21.02
CA VAL A 35 4.60 -24.13 -21.33
C VAL A 35 3.70 -22.99 -20.85
N THR A 36 2.40 -23.06 -21.10
CA THR A 36 1.44 -22.06 -20.63
C THR A 36 1.38 -22.01 -19.11
N ALA A 37 1.31 -23.17 -18.43
CA ALA A 37 1.33 -23.28 -16.98
C ALA A 37 2.60 -22.67 -16.39
N LYS A 38 3.77 -22.96 -16.98
CA LYS A 38 5.06 -22.37 -16.57
C LYS A 38 5.07 -20.85 -16.78
N ALA A 39 4.54 -20.37 -17.90
CA ALA A 39 4.43 -18.93 -18.15
C ALA A 39 3.49 -18.25 -17.13
N THR A 40 2.34 -18.85 -16.83
CA THR A 40 1.42 -18.32 -15.81
C THR A 40 2.03 -18.33 -14.41
N ALA A 41 2.77 -19.38 -14.04
CA ALA A 41 3.47 -19.47 -12.77
C ALA A 41 4.56 -18.39 -12.66
N ASN A 42 5.33 -18.17 -13.73
CA ASN A 42 6.33 -17.09 -13.77
C ASN A 42 5.68 -15.71 -13.65
N ASN A 43 4.58 -15.47 -14.36
CA ASN A 43 3.85 -14.20 -14.29
C ASN A 43 3.28 -13.96 -12.88
N ALA A 44 2.70 -14.98 -12.26
CA ALA A 44 2.22 -14.91 -10.88
C ALA A 44 3.36 -14.66 -9.89
N HIS A 45 4.52 -15.28 -10.11
CA HIS A 45 5.71 -15.06 -9.28
C HIS A 45 6.22 -13.61 -9.39
N LEU A 46 6.32 -13.08 -10.61
CA LEU A 46 6.71 -11.68 -10.85
C LEU A 46 5.71 -10.70 -10.22
N ALA A 47 4.40 -10.95 -10.40
CA ALA A 47 3.36 -10.13 -9.77
C ALA A 47 3.48 -10.15 -8.24
N ASN A 48 3.75 -11.30 -7.64
CA ASN A 48 3.95 -11.42 -6.20
C ASN A 48 5.20 -10.65 -5.74
N GLN A 49 6.33 -10.74 -6.46
CA GLN A 49 7.53 -9.95 -6.14
C GLN A 49 7.26 -8.43 -6.19
N VAL A 50 6.55 -7.98 -7.22
CA VAL A 50 6.16 -6.56 -7.36
C VAL A 50 5.24 -6.14 -6.22
N ASN A 51 4.23 -6.96 -5.89
CA ASN A 51 3.31 -6.67 -4.78
C ASN A 51 4.05 -6.62 -3.44
N GLN A 52 4.99 -7.54 -3.19
CA GLN A 52 5.81 -7.52 -1.98
C GLN A 52 6.68 -6.26 -1.89
N ALA A 53 7.28 -5.84 -3.00
CA ALA A 53 8.04 -4.59 -3.05
C ALA A 53 7.17 -3.36 -2.76
N GLN A 54 5.96 -3.31 -3.32
CA GLN A 54 5.00 -2.25 -3.05
C GLN A 54 4.53 -2.23 -1.59
N ILE A 55 4.20 -3.40 -1.02
CA ILE A 55 3.82 -3.52 0.39
C ILE A 55 4.97 -3.03 1.27
N LYS A 56 6.21 -3.43 0.99
CA LYS A 56 7.38 -2.95 1.75
C LYS A 56 7.53 -1.44 1.67
N ALA A 57 7.39 -0.86 0.48
CA ALA A 57 7.47 0.59 0.29
C ALA A 57 6.35 1.34 1.04
N LEU A 58 5.11 0.83 0.98
CA LEU A 58 3.97 1.39 1.70
C LEU A 58 4.16 1.31 3.22
N THR A 59 4.63 0.17 3.72
CA THR A 59 4.95 0.00 5.15
C THR A 59 6.02 0.99 5.60
N GLN A 60 7.11 1.13 4.84
CA GLN A 60 8.17 2.09 5.13
C GLN A 60 7.64 3.54 5.16
N ARG A 61 6.82 3.92 4.16
CA ARG A 61 6.20 5.24 4.11
C ARG A 61 5.28 5.47 5.30
N ASN A 62 4.47 4.49 5.68
CA ASN A 62 3.59 4.59 6.85
C ASN A 62 4.37 4.76 8.14
N THR A 63 5.46 4.00 8.34
CA THR A 63 6.32 4.17 9.52
C THR A 63 6.94 5.57 9.59
N GLN A 64 7.38 6.12 8.46
CA GLN A 64 7.90 7.49 8.41
C GLN A 64 6.83 8.54 8.73
N LEU A 65 5.61 8.36 8.19
CA LEU A 65 4.50 9.25 8.49
C LEU A 65 4.12 9.20 9.97
N ASP A 66 4.10 8.01 10.56
CA ASP A 66 3.78 7.84 11.98
C ASP A 66 4.81 8.53 12.88
N ILE A 67 6.11 8.43 12.54
CA ILE A 67 7.19 9.17 13.22
C ILE A 67 6.99 10.70 13.07
N LEU A 68 6.65 11.18 11.89
CA LEU A 68 6.42 12.62 11.67
C LEU A 68 5.20 13.13 12.44
N LEU A 69 4.13 12.35 12.50
CA LEU A 69 2.91 12.71 13.22
C LEU A 69 3.13 12.71 14.74
N THR A 70 3.85 11.72 15.26
CA THR A 70 4.24 11.66 16.68
C THR A 70 5.14 12.83 17.04
N GLN A 71 6.17 13.12 16.24
CA GLN A 71 7.05 14.28 16.46
C GLN A 71 6.28 15.61 16.44
N ARG A 72 5.35 15.78 15.48
CA ARG A 72 4.51 16.99 15.43
C ARG A 72 3.64 17.12 16.68
N ARG A 73 3.08 16.02 17.16
CA ARG A 73 2.25 16.01 18.38
C ARG A 73 3.06 16.38 19.62
N GLU A 74 4.27 15.86 19.76
CA GLU A 74 5.15 16.22 20.86
C GLU A 74 5.54 17.70 20.83
N GLN A 75 5.88 18.21 19.64
CA GLN A 75 6.17 19.65 19.46
C GLN A 75 4.97 20.52 19.84
N GLN A 76 3.76 20.14 19.44
CA GLN A 76 2.54 20.87 19.82
C GLN A 76 2.33 20.86 21.33
N LEU A 77 2.47 19.71 21.98
CA LEU A 77 2.35 19.61 23.43
C LEU A 77 3.39 20.48 24.16
N HIS A 78 4.63 20.49 23.69
CA HIS A 78 5.67 21.33 24.25
C HIS A 78 5.37 22.82 24.06
N GLN A 79 4.93 23.22 22.85
CA GLN A 79 4.57 24.61 22.57
C GLN A 79 3.39 25.07 23.43
N GLU A 80 2.36 24.23 23.59
CA GLU A 80 1.22 24.51 24.46
C GLU A 80 1.65 24.66 25.93
N ALA A 81 2.55 23.81 26.41
CA ALA A 81 3.10 23.92 27.77
C ALA A 81 3.87 25.24 27.96
N THR A 82 4.74 25.59 27.02
CA THR A 82 5.49 26.86 27.06
C THR A 82 4.57 28.08 26.95
N LEU A 83 3.54 28.03 26.10
CA LEU A 83 2.52 29.08 26.01
C LEU A 83 1.76 29.25 27.32
N ARG A 84 1.37 28.17 27.99
CA ARG A 84 0.74 28.24 29.30
C ARG A 84 1.66 28.84 30.35
N GLU A 85 2.92 28.40 30.41
CA GLU A 85 3.89 28.93 31.36
C GLU A 85 4.13 30.44 31.14
N THR A 86 4.42 30.83 29.90
CA THR A 86 4.66 32.23 29.53
C THR A 86 3.44 33.12 29.81
N THR A 87 2.23 32.66 29.48
CA THR A 87 1.00 33.41 29.79
C THR A 87 0.76 33.53 31.29
N THR A 88 1.03 32.50 32.09
CA THR A 88 0.95 32.59 33.55
C THR A 88 2.00 33.53 34.13
N ALA A 89 3.24 33.50 33.62
CA ALA A 89 4.30 34.41 34.04
C ALA A 89 3.98 35.87 33.69
N LEU A 90 3.48 36.13 32.47
CA LEU A 90 3.00 37.45 32.04
C LEU A 90 1.86 37.94 32.92
N ARG A 91 0.90 37.07 33.24
CA ARG A 91 -0.23 37.42 34.11
C ARG A 91 0.24 37.81 35.51
N HIS A 92 1.16 37.05 36.09
CA HIS A 92 1.76 37.40 37.38
C HIS A 92 2.64 38.66 37.35
N ALA A 93 3.32 38.94 36.24
CA ALA A 93 4.08 40.17 36.09
C ALA A 93 3.15 41.40 36.04
N LEU A 94 2.07 41.32 35.26
CA LEU A 94 1.05 42.37 35.16
C LEU A 94 0.33 42.59 36.49
N GLU A 95 0.04 41.53 37.25
CA GLU A 95 -0.56 41.64 38.59
C GLU A 95 0.32 42.40 39.58
N LYS A 96 1.65 42.38 39.41
CA LYS A 96 2.59 43.08 40.31
C LYS A 96 2.76 44.55 39.98
N GLU A 97 2.41 44.97 38.77
CA GLU A 97 2.51 46.36 38.36
C GLU A 97 1.22 47.13 38.71
N ALA A 98 1.34 48.08 39.63
CA ALA A 98 0.22 48.90 40.12
C ALA A 98 -0.56 49.63 39.00
N CYS A 99 0.08 49.87 37.84
CA CYS A 99 -0.57 50.47 36.68
C CYS A 99 -1.69 49.60 36.09
N TYR A 100 -1.56 48.26 36.14
CA TYR A 100 -2.55 47.33 35.57
C TYR A 100 -3.61 46.88 36.57
N GLN A 101 -3.44 47.20 37.86
CA GLN A 101 -4.43 46.94 38.91
C GLN A 101 -5.57 47.98 38.92
N ARG A 102 -5.36 49.16 38.35
CA ARG A 102 -6.43 50.15 38.20
C ARG A 102 -7.36 49.78 37.04
N PRO A 103 -8.67 49.92 37.22
CA PRO A 103 -9.60 49.78 36.10
C PRO A 103 -9.20 50.76 35.00
N TRP A 104 -9.24 50.28 33.75
CA TRP A 104 -8.89 51.10 32.60
C TRP A 104 -9.87 52.26 32.50
N PRO A 105 -9.43 53.45 32.04
CA PRO A 105 -10.32 54.58 31.82
C PRO A 105 -11.47 54.18 30.89
N ASP A 106 -12.70 54.63 31.19
CA ASP A 106 -13.92 54.29 30.44
C ASP A 106 -13.80 54.61 28.94
N ASP A 107 -13.05 55.64 28.61
CA ASP A 107 -12.71 56.10 27.27
C ASP A 107 -11.89 55.08 26.48
N VAL A 108 -10.99 54.32 27.12
CA VAL A 108 -10.24 53.23 26.49
C VAL A 108 -11.13 52.00 26.30
N ILE A 109 -11.96 51.67 27.30
CA ILE A 109 -12.90 50.54 27.24
C ILE A 109 -13.93 50.74 26.12
N LYS A 110 -14.50 51.94 26.01
CA LYS A 110 -15.43 52.32 24.93
C LYS A 110 -14.79 52.18 23.54
N ARG A 111 -13.51 52.52 23.40
CA ARG A 111 -12.78 52.41 22.13
C ARG A 111 -12.53 50.95 21.73
N LEU A 112 -12.25 50.08 22.69
CA LEU A 112 -12.02 48.64 22.45
C LEU A 112 -13.31 47.87 22.12
N GLN A 113 -14.45 48.34 22.61
CA GLN A 113 -15.76 47.75 22.33
C GLN A 113 -16.36 48.21 20.99
N GLN A 114 -15.78 49.23 20.34
CA GLN A 114 -16.18 49.63 19.00
C GLN A 114 -15.60 48.64 17.98
N SER A 115 -16.48 48.02 17.19
CA SER A 115 -16.08 47.17 16.06
C SER A 115 -15.29 47.98 15.03
N TYR A 116 -14.19 47.41 14.56
CA TYR A 116 -13.39 47.95 13.46
C TYR A 116 -14.14 47.88 12.12
#